data_AF-X1HZW8-F1
#
_entry.id   AF-X1HZW8-F1
#
_cell.length_a   1.000
_cell.length_b   1.000
_cell.length_c   1.000
_cell.angle_alpha   90.00
_cell.angle_beta   90.00
_cell.angle_gamma   90.00
#
_symmetry.space_group_name_H-M   'P 1'
#
loop_
_entity.id
_entity.type
_entity.pdbx_description
1 polymer ?
#
loop_
_entity_poly.entity_id
_entity_poly.type
_entity_poly.pdbx_seq_one_letter_code
_entity_poly.pdbx_strand_id
1 'polypeptide(L)'
;EGFLKSLIESPLYLHQEEAIRKVFNDQNIVVATGTGSGKTEAFLYPILLHLYKEYKEGTLGPGVRALILYPMNALANDQRERLRNLCKSLKDECSEFHFTFGQYIGETPENENDSRRHARDQQSEREQKDFCISKNGEIVHGELLFRYEMRENPPNILLTNYSMLEYLLLRPDDSPLFDNDRARWWTYIVLDEAHQYRGSRGTEMAMLLRRLKRRLREGGRLRSFCCIATSATLVGEEKDRASVAKFASELFDETFEKDDIILGNIKPILEFGDIKFSPEDYQNLSTILESDTLD
;
A
#
# COMPACT_ATOMS: atom_id res chain seq x y z
N GLU A 1 6.19 1.13 21.53
CA GLU A 1 4.79 0.76 21.85
C GLU A 1 3.79 1.49 20.95
N GLY A 2 3.91 2.81 20.72
CA GLY A 2 3.00 3.56 19.84
C GLY A 2 2.84 3.02 18.41
N PHE A 3 3.93 2.55 17.76
CA PHE A 3 3.85 1.99 16.39
C PHE A 3 2.88 0.79 16.28
N LEU A 4 3.03 -0.24 17.12
CA LEU A 4 2.15 -1.42 17.05
C LEU A 4 0.70 -1.08 17.39
N LYS A 5 0.50 -0.17 18.36
CA LYS A 5 -0.83 0.32 18.73
C LYS A 5 -1.51 1.09 17.58
N SER A 6 -0.74 1.88 16.82
CA SER A 6 -1.24 2.59 15.65
C SER A 6 -1.47 1.70 14.41
N LEU A 7 -0.82 0.54 14.36
CA LEU A 7 -0.80 -0.33 13.18
C LEU A 7 -1.86 -1.44 13.24
N ILE A 8 -2.11 -1.98 14.44
CA ILE A 8 -2.93 -3.18 14.66
C ILE A 8 -4.00 -2.87 15.71
N GLU A 9 -5.20 -2.52 15.26
CA GLU A 9 -6.38 -2.33 16.12
C GLU A 9 -7.14 -3.65 16.38
N SER A 10 -6.88 -4.69 15.59
CA SER A 10 -7.55 -5.99 15.65
C SER A 10 -6.61 -7.12 15.26
N PRO A 11 -6.89 -8.38 15.67
CA PRO A 11 -6.08 -9.52 15.26
C PRO A 11 -5.95 -9.61 13.73
N LEU A 12 -4.75 -9.91 13.25
CA LEU A 12 -4.48 -10.05 11.82
C LEU A 12 -5.26 -11.21 11.23
N TYR A 13 -5.73 -11.04 9.99
CA TYR A 13 -6.22 -12.18 9.22
C TYR A 13 -5.07 -13.10 8.81
N LEU A 14 -5.36 -14.39 8.65
CA LEU A 14 -4.36 -15.41 8.29
C LEU A 14 -3.55 -15.03 7.04
N HIS A 15 -4.20 -14.48 6.00
CA HIS A 15 -3.53 -14.07 4.77
C HIS A 15 -2.61 -12.85 4.97
N GLN A 16 -2.91 -11.97 5.93
CA GLN A 16 -2.04 -10.84 6.28
C GLN A 16 -0.80 -11.33 7.04
N GLU A 17 -0.98 -12.26 7.99
CA GLU A 17 0.14 -12.89 8.69
C GLU A 17 1.06 -13.66 7.73
N GLU A 18 0.47 -14.44 6.83
CA GLU A 18 1.22 -15.18 5.81
C GLU A 18 1.98 -14.23 4.88
N ALA A 19 1.36 -13.13 4.46
CA ALA A 19 1.99 -12.11 3.63
C ALA A 19 3.19 -11.46 4.35
N ILE A 20 3.03 -11.09 5.63
CA ILE A 20 4.14 -10.57 6.44
C ILE A 20 5.29 -11.58 6.48
N ARG A 21 5.02 -12.85 6.81
CA ARG A 21 6.06 -13.89 6.93
C ARG A 21 6.80 -14.12 5.62
N LYS A 22 6.08 -14.18 4.49
CA LYS A 22 6.68 -14.42 3.16
C LYS A 22 7.50 -13.23 2.68
N VAL A 23 6.95 -12.02 2.78
CA VAL A 23 7.65 -10.80 2.35
C VAL A 23 8.90 -10.53 3.18
N PHE A 24 8.89 -10.86 4.47
CA PHE A 24 10.09 -10.77 5.33
C PHE A 24 11.22 -11.73 4.93
N ASN A 25 10.91 -12.81 4.22
CA ASN A 25 11.88 -13.74 3.66
C ASN A 25 12.24 -13.38 2.20
N ASP A 26 12.02 -12.12 1.80
CA ASP A 26 12.26 -11.62 0.44
C ASP A 26 11.49 -12.38 -0.66
N GLN A 27 10.38 -13.03 -0.31
CA GLN A 27 9.54 -13.75 -1.27
C GLN A 27 8.57 -12.79 -1.98
N ASN A 28 8.37 -13.04 -3.27
CA ASN A 28 7.29 -12.41 -4.03
C ASN A 28 5.96 -13.04 -3.61
N ILE A 29 4.86 -12.28 -3.63
CA ILE A 29 3.54 -12.82 -3.24
C ILE A 29 2.41 -12.30 -4.13
N VAL A 30 1.37 -13.13 -4.28
CA VAL A 30 0.06 -12.72 -4.80
C VAL A 30 -0.99 -12.97 -3.74
N VAL A 31 -1.67 -11.92 -3.28
CA VAL A 31 -2.76 -12.00 -2.32
C VAL A 31 -4.08 -12.01 -3.08
N ALA A 32 -4.67 -13.20 -3.22
CA ALA A 32 -5.91 -13.44 -3.94
C ALA A 32 -7.07 -13.72 -2.97
N THR A 33 -7.61 -12.66 -2.39
CA THR A 33 -8.69 -12.70 -1.39
C THR A 33 -9.84 -11.79 -1.81
N GLY A 34 -11.06 -12.04 -1.32
CA GLY A 34 -12.26 -11.26 -1.70
C GLY A 34 -12.13 -9.75 -1.42
N THR A 35 -13.02 -8.95 -2.03
CA THR A 35 -13.10 -7.50 -1.74
C THR A 35 -13.43 -7.26 -0.27
N GLY A 36 -12.84 -6.22 0.34
CA GLY A 36 -13.05 -5.89 1.75
C GLY A 36 -12.38 -6.83 2.77
N SER A 37 -11.54 -7.78 2.32
CA SER A 37 -10.88 -8.74 3.21
C SER A 37 -9.57 -8.25 3.84
N GLY A 38 -9.14 -7.01 3.58
CA GLY A 38 -7.90 -6.47 4.12
C GLY A 38 -6.64 -6.79 3.29
N LYS A 39 -6.76 -6.75 1.95
CA LYS A 39 -5.62 -6.93 1.02
C LYS A 39 -4.56 -5.85 1.13
N THR A 40 -4.98 -4.62 1.45
CA THR A 40 -4.08 -3.48 1.58
C THR A 40 -3.03 -3.73 2.66
N GLU A 41 -3.48 -4.23 3.81
CA GLU A 41 -2.66 -4.59 4.97
C GLU A 41 -1.61 -5.65 4.61
N ALA A 42 -1.96 -6.58 3.72
CA ALA A 42 -1.07 -7.68 3.33
C ALA A 42 0.20 -7.18 2.63
N PHE A 43 0.18 -6.04 1.93
CA PHE A 43 1.40 -5.40 1.43
C PHE A 43 1.88 -4.25 2.33
N LEU A 44 0.97 -3.52 2.96
CA LEU A 44 1.33 -2.31 3.72
C LEU A 44 2.08 -2.65 5.01
N TYR A 45 1.63 -3.68 5.75
CA TYR A 45 2.28 -4.09 6.99
C TYR A 45 3.74 -4.52 6.80
N PRO A 46 4.09 -5.41 5.86
CA PRO A 46 5.51 -5.74 5.69
C PRO A 46 6.35 -4.53 5.27
N ILE A 47 5.82 -3.61 4.44
CA ILE A 47 6.53 -2.38 4.07
C ILE A 47 6.78 -1.51 5.31
N LEU A 48 5.75 -1.26 6.13
CA LEU A 48 5.89 -0.43 7.33
C LEU A 48 6.81 -1.07 8.37
N LEU A 49 6.78 -2.39 8.53
CA LEU A 49 7.69 -3.10 9.41
C LEU A 49 9.15 -3.03 8.90
N HIS A 50 9.38 -3.03 7.60
CA HIS A 50 10.70 -2.79 7.01
C HIS A 50 11.20 -1.37 7.31
N LEU A 51 10.35 -0.34 7.14
CA LEU A 51 10.69 1.04 7.51
C LEU A 51 10.96 1.17 9.01
N TYR A 52 10.18 0.49 9.85
CA TYR A 52 10.40 0.45 11.29
C TYR A 52 11.74 -0.18 11.66
N LYS A 53 12.14 -1.24 10.95
CA LYS A 53 13.46 -1.86 11.11
C LYS A 53 14.58 -0.88 10.76
N GLU A 54 14.52 -0.21 9.60
CA GLU A 54 15.50 0.82 9.23
C GLU A 54 15.56 1.95 10.27
N TYR A 55 14.42 2.35 10.83
CA TYR A 55 14.36 3.35 11.90
C TYR A 55 15.10 2.87 13.16
N LYS A 56 14.86 1.62 13.59
CA LYS A 56 15.56 1.03 14.75
C LYS A 56 17.06 0.89 14.53
N GLU A 57 17.49 0.71 13.29
CA GLU A 57 18.90 0.63 12.89
C GLU A 57 19.54 2.01 12.66
N GLY A 58 18.76 3.10 12.68
CA GLY A 58 19.24 4.46 12.41
C GLY A 58 19.57 4.73 10.95
N THR A 59 19.06 3.90 10.02
CA THR A 59 19.32 3.98 8.57
C THR A 59 18.16 4.57 7.78
N LEU A 60 17.00 4.76 8.42
CA LEU A 60 15.83 5.39 7.79
C LEU A 60 16.11 6.87 7.46
N GLY A 61 15.89 7.24 6.20
CA GLY A 61 16.05 8.59 5.70
C GLY A 61 15.32 8.75 4.36
N PRO A 62 15.55 9.84 3.59
CA PRO A 62 14.95 10.01 2.27
C PRO A 62 15.33 8.89 1.30
N GLY A 63 14.37 8.47 0.45
CA GLY A 63 14.54 7.40 -0.53
C GLY A 63 13.30 6.51 -0.65
N VAL A 64 12.93 6.15 -1.88
CA VAL A 64 11.78 5.27 -2.13
C VAL A 64 12.13 3.84 -1.76
N ARG A 65 11.40 3.26 -0.79
CA ARG A 65 11.48 1.83 -0.44
C ARG A 65 10.40 1.04 -1.15
N ALA A 66 9.20 1.62 -1.26
CA ALA A 66 8.06 0.98 -1.86
C ALA A 66 7.40 1.86 -2.93
N LEU A 67 7.17 1.27 -4.11
CA LEU A 67 6.28 1.81 -5.13
C LEU A 67 4.96 1.06 -5.07
N ILE A 68 3.85 1.78 -4.95
CA ILE A 68 2.51 1.22 -5.00
C ILE A 68 1.79 1.77 -6.23
N LEU A 69 1.41 0.87 -7.13
CA LEU A 69 0.74 1.20 -8.37
C LEU A 69 -0.73 0.85 -8.26
N TYR A 70 -1.55 1.88 -8.43
CA TYR A 70 -3.00 1.76 -8.48
C TYR A 70 -3.48 1.88 -9.91
N PRO A 71 -4.51 1.12 -10.30
CA PRO A 71 -5.06 1.22 -11.65
C PRO A 71 -5.86 2.51 -11.86
N MET A 72 -6.37 3.13 -10.80
CA MET A 72 -7.22 4.32 -10.85
C MET A 72 -6.81 5.33 -9.79
N ASN A 73 -6.89 6.63 -10.12
CA ASN A 73 -6.58 7.72 -9.18
C ASN A 73 -7.48 7.71 -7.94
N ALA A 74 -8.74 7.27 -8.06
CA ALA A 74 -9.65 7.15 -6.93
C ALA A 74 -9.08 6.22 -5.84
N LEU A 75 -8.61 5.03 -6.23
CA LEU A 75 -7.95 4.10 -5.31
C LEU A 75 -6.67 4.71 -4.72
N ALA A 76 -5.87 5.38 -5.55
CA ALA A 76 -4.67 6.06 -5.05
C ALA A 76 -5.02 7.14 -4.00
N ASN A 77 -6.14 7.86 -4.17
CA ASN A 77 -6.59 8.91 -3.25
C ASN A 77 -7.10 8.32 -1.94
N ASP A 78 -7.87 7.23 -2.00
CA ASP A 78 -8.35 6.53 -0.81
C ASP A 78 -7.18 6.03 0.04
N GLN A 79 -6.15 5.49 -0.63
CA GLN A 79 -4.96 4.95 0.04
C GLN A 79 -4.03 6.05 0.55
N ARG A 80 -4.00 7.20 -0.11
CA ARG A 80 -3.35 8.42 0.40
C ARG A 80 -3.99 8.88 1.70
N GLU A 81 -5.33 8.97 1.76
CA GLU A 81 -6.03 9.37 2.99
C GLU A 81 -5.80 8.36 4.12
N ARG A 82 -5.75 7.07 3.79
CA ARG A 82 -5.41 6.02 4.76
C ARG A 82 -4.00 6.20 5.35
N LEU A 83 -2.99 6.50 4.52
CA LEU A 83 -1.64 6.78 5.00
C LEU A 83 -1.56 8.07 5.82
N ARG A 84 -2.30 9.12 5.44
CA ARG A 84 -2.43 10.34 6.26
C ARG A 84 -2.95 10.02 7.66
N ASN A 85 -4.01 9.22 7.74
CA ASN A 85 -4.59 8.80 9.02
C ASN A 85 -3.58 8.00 9.85
N LEU A 86 -2.84 7.08 9.25
CA LEU A 86 -1.78 6.34 9.93
C LEU A 86 -0.69 7.28 10.47
N CYS A 87 -0.22 8.24 9.66
CA CYS A 87 0.75 9.24 10.10
C CYS A 87 0.20 10.08 11.27
N LYS A 88 -1.07 10.47 11.21
CA LYS A 88 -1.73 11.17 12.30
C LYS A 88 -1.77 10.31 13.58
N SER A 89 -2.21 9.06 13.50
CA SER A 89 -2.23 8.14 14.64
C SER A 89 -0.84 7.94 15.25
N LEU A 90 0.21 7.83 14.43
CA LEU A 90 1.58 7.75 14.92
C LEU A 90 1.99 9.00 15.70
N LYS A 91 1.59 10.17 15.22
CA LYS A 91 1.86 11.45 15.88
C LYS A 91 1.08 11.58 17.20
N ASP A 92 -0.21 11.25 17.18
CA ASP A 92 -1.10 11.34 18.34
C ASP A 92 -0.66 10.37 19.46
N GLU A 93 -0.12 9.21 19.09
CA GLU A 93 0.48 8.23 20.01
C GLU A 93 1.94 8.55 20.38
N CYS A 94 2.44 9.74 20.05
CA CYS A 94 3.80 10.21 20.32
C CYS A 94 4.88 9.21 19.88
N SER A 95 4.67 8.52 18.76
CA SER A 95 5.63 7.56 18.21
C SER A 95 6.90 8.27 17.76
N GLU A 96 8.06 7.75 18.16
CA GLU A 96 9.34 8.23 17.63
C GLU A 96 9.60 7.75 16.19
N PHE A 97 8.92 6.68 15.76
CA PHE A 97 8.96 6.19 14.38
C PHE A 97 8.09 7.08 13.48
N HIS A 98 8.74 7.66 12.47
CA HIS A 98 8.13 8.52 11.48
C HIS A 98 8.54 8.04 10.08
N PHE A 99 7.67 8.25 9.10
CA PHE A 99 7.97 7.97 7.70
C PHE A 99 7.29 9.00 6.79
N THR A 100 7.78 9.11 5.57
CA THR A 100 7.18 9.96 4.54
C THR A 100 6.56 9.14 3.43
N PHE A 101 5.49 9.67 2.84
CA PHE A 101 4.89 9.11 1.64
C PHE A 101 4.55 10.24 0.66
N GLY A 102 4.41 9.93 -0.61
CA GLY A 102 4.02 10.90 -1.63
C GLY A 102 3.14 10.26 -2.69
N GLN A 103 2.11 10.99 -3.13
CA GLN A 103 1.28 10.57 -4.25
C GLN A 103 1.71 11.35 -5.50
N TYR A 104 2.22 10.63 -6.51
CA TYR A 104 2.67 11.21 -7.77
C TYR A 104 1.70 10.83 -8.89
N ILE A 105 0.67 11.65 -9.08
CA ILE A 105 -0.34 11.54 -10.14
C ILE A 105 -0.34 12.79 -11.03
N GLY A 106 -1.22 12.82 -12.03
CA GLY A 106 -1.39 13.99 -12.92
C GLY A 106 -1.69 15.27 -12.16
N GLU A 107 -2.52 15.16 -11.12
CA GLU A 107 -2.98 16.26 -10.25
C GLU A 107 -1.97 16.69 -9.17
N THR A 108 -0.85 15.98 -9.01
CA THR A 108 0.16 16.36 -8.01
C THR A 108 0.79 17.70 -8.40
N PRO A 109 0.67 18.76 -7.58
CA PRO A 109 1.18 20.09 -7.91
C PRO A 109 2.70 20.12 -8.01
N GLU A 110 3.23 21.01 -8.86
CA GLU A 110 4.68 21.16 -9.00
C GLU A 110 5.32 21.76 -7.74
N ASN A 111 4.68 22.83 -7.24
CA ASN A 111 5.07 23.66 -6.10
C ASN A 111 3.86 24.49 -5.62
N GLU A 112 4.05 25.33 -4.61
CA GLU A 112 3.02 26.16 -3.95
C GLU A 112 2.33 27.15 -4.91
N ASN A 113 3.01 27.52 -6.00
CA ASN A 113 2.51 28.47 -6.99
C ASN A 113 1.70 27.80 -8.12
N ASP A 114 1.52 26.48 -8.08
CA ASP A 114 0.79 25.75 -9.11
C ASP A 114 -0.73 25.89 -8.97
N SER A 115 -1.27 26.94 -9.57
CA SER A 115 -2.70 27.21 -9.59
C SER A 115 -3.51 26.19 -10.39
N ARG A 116 -2.93 25.56 -11.43
CA ARG A 116 -3.63 24.60 -12.29
C ARG A 116 -4.03 23.33 -11.54
N ARG A 117 -3.22 22.96 -10.54
CA ARG A 117 -3.39 21.76 -9.71
C ARG A 117 -3.84 22.11 -8.29
N HIS A 118 -4.43 23.29 -8.10
CA HIS A 118 -4.99 23.71 -6.81
C HIS A 118 -4.00 23.60 -5.63
N ALA A 119 -2.73 23.94 -5.85
CA ALA A 119 -1.66 23.79 -4.86
C ALA A 119 -2.00 24.39 -3.49
N ARG A 120 -2.59 25.59 -3.49
CA ARG A 120 -2.98 26.30 -2.26
C ARG A 120 -4.06 25.57 -1.46
N ASP A 121 -5.03 24.98 -2.15
CA ASP A 121 -6.14 24.25 -1.51
C ASP A 121 -5.60 22.96 -0.88
N GLN A 122 -4.75 22.23 -1.61
CA GLN A 122 -4.12 21.01 -1.11
C GLN A 122 -3.15 21.28 0.05
N GLN A 123 -2.40 22.38 -0.01
CA GLN A 123 -1.51 22.80 1.07
C GLN A 123 -2.30 23.17 2.33
N SER A 124 -3.38 23.93 2.17
CA SER A 124 -4.28 24.29 3.28
C SER A 124 -4.87 23.05 3.93
N GLU A 125 -5.27 22.04 3.13
CA GLU A 125 -5.76 20.76 3.65
C GLU A 125 -4.70 20.03 4.49
N ARG A 126 -3.45 19.97 4.00
CA ARG A 126 -2.32 19.36 4.71
C ARG A 126 -2.04 20.03 6.05
N GLU A 127 -2.04 21.36 6.06
CA GLU A 127 -1.78 22.16 7.27
C GLU A 127 -2.92 22.05 8.29
N GLN A 128 -4.18 21.97 7.85
CA GLN A 128 -5.33 21.84 8.75
C GLN A 128 -5.47 20.47 9.40
N LYS A 129 -5.13 19.39 8.67
CA LYS A 129 -5.34 18.01 9.13
C LYS A 129 -4.24 17.47 10.04
N ASP A 130 -3.15 18.21 10.22
CA ASP A 130 -2.11 18.00 11.24
C ASP A 130 -1.38 16.63 11.20
N PHE A 131 -1.37 15.96 10.03
CA PHE A 131 -0.73 14.65 9.85
C PHE A 131 0.77 14.71 9.47
N CYS A 132 1.35 15.90 9.38
CA CYS A 132 2.76 16.11 9.02
C CYS A 132 3.59 16.65 10.18
N ILE A 133 4.90 16.38 10.15
CA ILE A 133 5.89 17.04 11.02
C ILE A 133 6.99 17.61 10.13
N SER A 134 7.27 18.90 10.29
CA SER A 134 8.41 19.56 9.66
C SER A 134 9.54 19.77 10.65
N LYS A 135 10.79 19.56 10.21
CA LYS A 135 12.01 19.94 10.92
C LYS A 135 12.87 20.76 9.96
N ASN A 136 13.27 21.97 10.38
CA ASN A 136 14.08 22.90 9.59
C ASN A 136 13.52 23.21 8.19
N GLY A 137 12.19 23.22 8.03
CA GLY A 137 11.53 23.47 6.75
C GLY A 137 11.34 22.23 5.87
N GLU A 138 11.86 21.07 6.27
CA GLU A 138 11.68 19.82 5.54
C GLU A 138 10.63 18.93 6.23
N ILE A 139 9.80 18.25 5.46
CA ILE A 139 8.82 17.29 5.99
C ILE A 139 9.54 15.98 6.31
N VAL A 140 9.57 15.62 7.60
CA VAL A 140 10.19 14.39 8.10
C VAL A 140 9.18 13.31 8.45
N HIS A 141 7.89 13.65 8.43
CA HIS A 141 6.77 12.75 8.70
C HIS A 141 5.55 13.19 7.92
N GLY A 142 4.83 12.23 7.34
CA GLY A 142 3.58 12.49 6.62
C GLY A 142 3.77 12.66 5.10
N GLU A 143 2.87 13.43 4.50
CA GLU A 143 2.76 13.55 3.04
C GLU A 143 3.70 14.61 2.46
N LEU A 144 4.47 14.20 1.44
CA LEU A 144 5.10 15.09 0.47
C LEU A 144 4.08 15.41 -0.62
N LEU A 145 3.62 16.65 -0.62
CA LEU A 145 2.52 17.12 -1.46
C LEU A 145 3.01 17.52 -2.86
N PHE A 146 4.19 18.13 -2.93
CA PHE A 146 4.71 18.70 -4.17
C PHE A 146 5.69 17.77 -4.88
N ARG A 147 5.74 17.87 -6.20
CA ARG A 147 6.74 17.14 -7.00
C ARG A 147 8.16 17.56 -6.64
N TYR A 148 8.40 18.84 -6.36
CA TYR A 148 9.73 19.29 -5.94
C TYR A 148 10.14 18.65 -4.61
N GLU A 149 9.23 18.61 -3.60
CA GLU A 149 9.49 17.96 -2.30
C GLU A 149 9.92 16.50 -2.50
N MET A 150 9.18 15.75 -3.34
CA MET A 150 9.50 14.35 -3.65
C MET A 150 10.81 14.16 -4.41
N ARG A 151 11.26 15.13 -5.21
CA ARG A 151 12.54 15.03 -5.94
C ARG A 151 13.73 15.35 -5.04
N GLU A 152 13.60 16.38 -4.21
CA GLU A 152 14.66 16.80 -3.29
C GLU A 152 14.86 15.76 -2.20
N ASN A 153 13.76 15.38 -1.54
CA ASN A 153 13.71 14.44 -0.42
C ASN A 153 12.73 13.30 -0.74
N PRO A 154 13.15 12.26 -1.48
CA PRO A 154 12.23 11.21 -1.91
C PRO A 154 11.48 10.52 -0.77
N PRO A 155 10.17 10.28 -0.93
CA PRO A 155 9.35 9.67 0.11
C PRO A 155 9.74 8.22 0.35
N ASN A 156 9.46 7.67 1.54
CA ASN A 156 9.65 6.25 1.81
C ASN A 156 8.68 5.36 1.01
N ILE A 157 7.45 5.84 0.83
CA ILE A 157 6.39 5.16 0.04
C ILE A 157 5.91 6.08 -1.08
N LEU A 158 5.98 5.62 -2.32
CA LEU A 158 5.53 6.35 -3.50
C LEU A 158 4.26 5.70 -4.07
N LEU A 159 3.15 6.44 -4.08
CA LEU A 159 1.89 6.03 -4.69
C LEU A 159 1.79 6.65 -6.08
N THR A 160 1.48 5.85 -7.10
CA THR A 160 1.28 6.38 -8.46
C THR A 160 0.36 5.48 -9.28
N ASN A 161 0.19 5.80 -10.55
CA ASN A 161 -0.54 5.00 -11.53
C ASN A 161 0.37 4.65 -12.71
N TYR A 162 -0.10 3.77 -13.59
CA TYR A 162 0.63 3.36 -14.80
C TYR A 162 1.15 4.55 -15.61
N SER A 163 0.28 5.50 -15.95
CA SER A 163 0.62 6.61 -16.83
C SER A 163 1.70 7.51 -16.22
N MET A 164 1.61 7.83 -14.93
CA MET A 164 2.61 8.66 -14.28
C MET A 164 3.91 7.91 -14.01
N LEU A 165 3.89 6.59 -13.81
CA LEU A 165 5.12 5.82 -13.80
C LEU A 165 5.86 5.91 -15.15
N GLU A 166 5.14 5.92 -16.29
CA GLU A 166 5.79 6.16 -17.59
C GLU A 166 6.46 7.54 -17.63
N TYR A 167 5.77 8.58 -17.17
CA TYR A 167 6.33 9.94 -17.13
C TYR A 167 7.54 10.02 -16.20
N LEU A 168 7.49 9.39 -15.02
CA LEU A 168 8.60 9.34 -14.05
C LEU A 168 9.88 8.75 -14.67
N LEU A 169 9.75 7.75 -15.56
CA LEU A 169 10.89 7.13 -16.23
C LEU A 169 11.45 7.97 -17.39
N LEU A 170 10.68 8.93 -17.91
CA LEU A 170 11.04 9.71 -19.11
C LEU A 170 11.51 11.14 -18.79
N ARG A 171 11.00 11.74 -17.72
CA ARG A 171 11.26 13.16 -17.40
C ARG A 171 12.61 13.33 -16.69
N PRO A 172 13.50 14.19 -17.22
CA PRO A 172 14.79 14.47 -16.58
C PRO A 172 14.64 14.97 -15.13
N ASP A 173 13.65 15.81 -14.86
CA ASP A 173 13.41 16.37 -13.53
C ASP A 173 13.08 15.32 -12.47
N ASP A 174 12.57 14.15 -12.87
CA ASP A 174 12.20 13.05 -11.97
C ASP A 174 13.34 12.04 -11.77
N SER A 175 14.46 12.20 -12.49
CA SER A 175 15.68 11.40 -12.34
C SER A 175 16.22 11.31 -10.90
N PRO A 176 16.11 12.35 -10.03
CA PRO A 176 16.51 12.26 -8.63
C PRO A 176 15.80 11.18 -7.80
N LEU A 177 14.71 10.56 -8.29
CA LEU A 177 14.08 9.40 -7.64
C LEU A 177 14.83 8.09 -7.88
N PHE A 178 15.68 8.05 -8.92
CA PHE A 178 16.36 6.85 -9.41
C PHE A 178 17.89 6.97 -9.35
N ASP A 179 18.44 8.15 -9.64
CA ASP A 179 19.88 8.35 -9.80
C ASP A 179 20.66 8.61 -8.51
N ASN A 180 21.98 8.75 -8.64
CA ASN A 180 22.90 9.10 -7.56
C ASN A 180 22.81 8.13 -6.37
N ASP A 181 22.74 6.83 -6.68
CA ASP A 181 22.63 5.73 -5.71
C ASP A 181 21.33 5.76 -4.89
N ARG A 182 20.36 6.62 -5.25
CA ARG A 182 19.06 6.67 -4.56
C ARG A 182 18.18 5.46 -4.90
N ALA A 183 18.39 4.80 -6.06
CA ALA A 183 17.65 3.58 -6.37
C ALA A 183 17.99 2.40 -5.43
N ARG A 184 19.11 2.45 -4.69
CA ARG A 184 19.53 1.36 -3.78
C ARG A 184 18.45 0.96 -2.77
N TRP A 185 17.63 1.92 -2.35
CA TRP A 185 16.57 1.76 -1.37
C TRP A 185 15.33 1.04 -1.91
N TRP A 186 15.11 1.04 -3.22
CA TRP A 186 13.92 0.47 -3.83
C TRP A 186 13.88 -1.03 -3.59
N THR A 187 12.86 -1.47 -2.86
CA THR A 187 12.76 -2.86 -2.38
C THR A 187 11.43 -3.48 -2.80
N TYR A 188 10.33 -2.74 -2.65
CA TYR A 188 8.98 -3.25 -2.91
C TYR A 188 8.37 -2.63 -4.16
N ILE A 189 7.79 -3.49 -5.02
CA ILE A 189 6.96 -3.08 -6.16
C ILE A 189 5.59 -3.74 -5.97
N VAL A 190 4.58 -2.91 -5.70
CA VAL A 190 3.22 -3.37 -5.42
C VAL A 190 2.30 -3.03 -6.58
N LEU A 191 1.56 -4.02 -7.07
CA LEU A 191 0.42 -3.83 -7.98
C LEU A 191 -0.88 -4.11 -7.25
N ASP A 192 -1.67 -3.07 -7.04
CA ASP A 192 -3.01 -3.25 -6.49
C ASP A 192 -3.99 -3.60 -7.61
N GLU A 193 -4.95 -4.49 -7.32
CA GLU A 193 -5.96 -4.96 -8.28
C GLU A 193 -5.37 -5.50 -9.59
N ALA A 194 -4.40 -6.42 -9.47
CA ALA A 194 -3.64 -6.98 -10.57
C ALA A 194 -4.49 -7.67 -11.66
N HIS A 195 -5.76 -8.02 -11.37
CA HIS A 195 -6.71 -8.53 -12.36
C HIS A 195 -6.96 -7.53 -13.51
N GLN A 196 -6.74 -6.23 -13.30
CA GLN A 196 -6.90 -5.20 -14.34
C GLN A 196 -5.78 -5.21 -15.37
N TYR A 197 -4.63 -5.81 -15.07
CA TYR A 197 -3.46 -5.87 -15.94
C TYR A 197 -3.41 -7.17 -16.74
N ARG A 198 -4.46 -7.44 -17.53
CA ARG A 198 -4.53 -8.60 -18.44
C ARG A 198 -4.62 -8.18 -19.90
N GLY A 199 -4.33 -9.12 -20.81
CA GLY A 199 -4.33 -8.87 -22.25
C GLY A 199 -3.28 -7.82 -22.65
N SER A 200 -3.67 -6.87 -23.50
CA SER A 200 -2.78 -5.79 -23.98
C SER A 200 -2.26 -4.92 -22.83
N ARG A 201 -3.14 -4.50 -21.91
CA ARG A 201 -2.76 -3.69 -20.73
C ARG A 201 -1.76 -4.41 -19.84
N GLY A 202 -1.91 -5.73 -19.67
CA GLY A 202 -0.95 -6.55 -18.93
C GLY A 202 0.43 -6.58 -19.59
N THR A 203 0.46 -6.67 -20.92
CA THR A 203 1.72 -6.65 -21.69
C THR A 203 2.43 -5.30 -21.57
N GLU A 204 1.70 -4.20 -21.73
CA GLU A 204 2.23 -2.84 -21.56
C GLU A 204 2.77 -2.63 -20.15
N MET A 205 2.01 -3.07 -19.14
CA MET A 205 2.42 -2.99 -17.74
C MET A 205 3.69 -3.80 -17.47
N ALA A 206 3.79 -5.01 -18.00
CA ALA A 206 4.98 -5.84 -17.85
C ALA A 206 6.21 -5.21 -18.50
N MET A 207 6.07 -4.61 -19.69
CA MET A 207 7.15 -3.87 -20.34
C MET A 207 7.56 -2.62 -19.54
N LEU A 208 6.59 -1.91 -18.94
CA LEU A 208 6.86 -0.78 -18.05
C LEU A 208 7.65 -1.21 -16.81
N LEU A 209 7.25 -2.30 -16.15
CA LEU A 209 7.97 -2.83 -14.98
C LEU A 209 9.39 -3.28 -15.33
N ARG A 210 9.60 -3.91 -16.49
CA ARG A 210 10.94 -4.25 -16.98
C ARG A 210 11.81 -3.01 -17.16
N ARG A 211 11.27 -1.94 -17.74
CA ARG A 211 11.98 -0.65 -17.89
C ARG A 211 12.30 -0.03 -16.53
N LEU A 212 11.35 -0.02 -15.60
CA LEU A 212 11.55 0.46 -14.23
C LEU A 212 12.68 -0.31 -13.54
N LYS A 213 12.62 -1.64 -13.53
CA LYS A 213 13.63 -2.48 -12.88
C LYS A 213 15.02 -2.28 -13.47
N ARG A 214 15.12 -2.17 -14.80
CA ARG A 214 16.39 -1.84 -15.46
C ARG A 214 16.92 -0.49 -14.98
N ARG A 215 16.08 0.54 -14.96
CA ARG A 215 16.45 1.88 -14.49
C ARG A 215 16.91 1.89 -13.04
N LEU A 216 16.23 1.12 -12.17
CA LEU A 216 16.60 0.98 -10.76
C LEU A 216 17.94 0.26 -10.59
N ARG A 217 18.21 -0.77 -11.39
CA ARG A 217 19.52 -1.45 -11.39
C ARG A 217 20.64 -0.52 -11.82
N GLU A 218 20.42 0.27 -12.89
CA GLU A 218 21.36 1.32 -13.33
C GLU A 218 21.59 2.39 -12.26
N GLY A 219 20.55 2.71 -11.48
CA GLY A 219 20.59 3.68 -10.38
C GLY A 219 21.19 3.17 -9.07
N GLY A 220 21.67 1.92 -8.99
CA GLY A 220 22.35 1.37 -7.81
C GLY A 220 21.60 0.24 -7.08
N ARG A 221 20.42 -0.20 -7.55
CA ARG A 221 19.73 -1.35 -6.93
C ARG A 221 20.36 -2.69 -7.35
N LEU A 222 21.12 -3.29 -6.43
CA LEU A 222 21.81 -4.57 -6.68
C LEU A 222 21.00 -5.81 -6.29
N ARG A 223 20.19 -5.72 -5.22
CA ARG A 223 19.39 -6.84 -4.72
C ARG A 223 18.11 -7.02 -5.54
N SER A 224 17.53 -8.21 -5.49
CA SER A 224 16.21 -8.50 -6.08
C SER A 224 15.11 -7.62 -5.50
N PHE A 225 14.01 -7.49 -6.24
CA PHE A 225 12.82 -6.77 -5.80
C PHE A 225 11.85 -7.75 -5.14
N CYS A 226 11.19 -7.32 -4.08
CA CYS A 226 10.02 -8.02 -3.55
C CYS A 226 8.77 -7.48 -4.25
N CYS A 227 8.18 -8.31 -5.10
CA CYS A 227 7.01 -7.97 -5.90
C CYS A 227 5.75 -8.51 -5.22
N ILE A 228 4.77 -7.62 -5.03
CA ILE A 228 3.51 -7.94 -4.36
C ILE A 228 2.36 -7.59 -5.28
N ALA A 229 1.48 -8.54 -5.57
CA ALA A 229 0.21 -8.27 -6.24
C ALA A 229 -0.97 -8.57 -5.32
N THR A 230 -2.01 -7.76 -5.42
CA THR A 230 -3.31 -8.04 -4.82
C THR A 230 -4.34 -8.28 -5.91
N SER A 231 -5.33 -9.13 -5.66
CA SER A 231 -6.47 -9.26 -6.56
C SER A 231 -7.66 -9.89 -5.88
N ALA A 232 -8.87 -9.39 -6.19
CA ALA A 232 -10.10 -10.03 -5.76
C ALA A 232 -10.48 -11.29 -6.57
N THR A 233 -10.14 -11.35 -7.87
CA THR A 233 -10.76 -12.31 -8.80
C THR A 233 -9.79 -13.24 -9.51
N LEU A 234 -8.48 -13.05 -9.38
CA LEU A 234 -7.48 -13.83 -10.14
C LEU A 234 -7.72 -15.34 -10.01
N VAL A 235 -7.94 -15.86 -8.80
CA VAL A 235 -8.08 -17.31 -8.54
C VAL A 235 -9.49 -17.85 -8.85
N GLY A 236 -10.51 -17.00 -8.87
CA GLY A 236 -11.85 -17.41 -9.29
C GLY A 236 -11.91 -17.65 -10.81
N GLU A 237 -11.15 -16.86 -11.57
CA GLU A 237 -11.06 -16.95 -13.03
C GLU A 237 -9.99 -17.95 -13.48
N GLU A 238 -8.86 -18.00 -12.76
CA GLU A 238 -7.77 -18.94 -12.97
C GLU A 238 -7.84 -20.08 -11.96
N LYS A 239 -8.29 -21.25 -12.44
CA LYS A 239 -8.63 -22.41 -11.61
C LYS A 239 -7.43 -23.10 -10.91
N ASP A 240 -6.20 -22.58 -11.04
CA ASP A 240 -4.98 -23.17 -10.44
C ASP A 240 -4.01 -22.07 -9.95
N ARG A 241 -3.42 -22.25 -8.76
CA ARG A 241 -2.32 -21.40 -8.24
C ARG A 241 -1.16 -21.32 -9.23
N ALA A 242 -0.93 -22.38 -10.01
CA ALA A 242 0.13 -22.41 -11.01
C ALA A 242 -0.03 -21.34 -12.11
N SER A 243 -1.25 -21.12 -12.59
CA SER A 243 -1.46 -20.13 -13.63
C SER A 243 -1.35 -18.73 -13.07
N VAL A 244 -1.81 -18.49 -11.83
CA VAL A 244 -1.69 -17.18 -11.18
C VAL A 244 -0.22 -16.84 -10.93
N ALA A 245 0.57 -17.82 -10.49
CA ALA A 245 2.01 -17.69 -10.36
C ALA A 245 2.69 -17.39 -11.71
N LYS A 246 2.28 -18.07 -12.78
CA LYS A 246 2.77 -17.78 -14.14
C LYS A 246 2.41 -16.37 -14.58
N PHE A 247 1.16 -15.95 -14.41
CA PHE A 247 0.69 -14.60 -14.73
C PHE A 247 1.51 -13.54 -13.98
N ALA A 248 1.69 -13.70 -12.67
CA ALA A 248 2.48 -12.77 -11.87
C ALA A 248 3.96 -12.75 -12.31
N SER A 249 4.52 -13.92 -12.64
CA SER A 249 5.90 -14.01 -13.14
C SER A 249 6.08 -13.26 -14.45
N GLU A 250 5.15 -13.41 -15.39
CA GLU A 250 5.17 -12.72 -16.68
C GLU A 250 4.98 -11.19 -16.52
N LEU A 251 4.13 -10.78 -15.58
CA LEU A 251 3.80 -9.39 -15.31
C LEU A 251 4.95 -8.65 -14.62
N PHE A 252 5.54 -9.23 -13.58
CA PHE A 252 6.61 -8.58 -12.81
C PHE A 252 8.00 -8.83 -13.39
N ASP A 253 8.19 -9.83 -14.25
CA ASP A 253 9.52 -10.29 -14.65
C ASP A 253 10.35 -10.82 -13.45
N GLU A 254 9.70 -11.59 -12.57
CA GLU A 254 10.32 -12.27 -11.42
C GLU A 254 9.76 -13.69 -11.30
N THR A 255 10.41 -14.52 -10.49
CA THR A 255 9.88 -15.87 -10.20
C THR A 255 8.79 -15.79 -9.13
N PHE A 256 7.63 -16.36 -9.44
CA PHE A 256 6.58 -16.68 -8.48
C PHE A 256 6.29 -18.19 -8.53
N GLU A 257 6.27 -18.83 -7.38
CA GLU A 257 5.92 -20.24 -7.21
C GLU A 257 4.47 -20.41 -6.76
N LYS A 258 3.95 -21.64 -6.77
CA LYS A 258 2.58 -21.91 -6.30
C LYS A 258 2.37 -21.52 -4.84
N ASP A 259 3.44 -21.61 -4.04
CA ASP A 259 3.41 -21.29 -2.63
C ASP A 259 3.43 -19.77 -2.38
N ASP A 260 3.75 -18.96 -3.38
CA ASP A 260 3.68 -17.49 -3.29
C ASP A 260 2.25 -16.95 -3.43
N ILE A 261 1.28 -17.83 -3.75
CA ILE A 261 -0.12 -17.48 -3.93
C ILE A 261 -0.89 -17.68 -2.64
N ILE A 262 -1.21 -16.57 -1.98
CA ILE A 262 -1.94 -16.52 -0.71
C ILE A 262 -3.45 -16.41 -1.02
N LEU A 263 -4.21 -17.41 -0.60
CA LEU A 263 -5.66 -17.47 -0.79
C LEU A 263 -6.42 -17.11 0.48
N GLY A 264 -7.58 -16.49 0.31
CA GLY A 264 -8.50 -16.23 1.42
C GLY A 264 -9.29 -17.48 1.77
N ASN A 265 -9.17 -17.95 3.00
CA ASN A 265 -10.06 -19.00 3.53
C ASN A 265 -11.32 -18.34 4.08
N ILE A 266 -12.44 -18.49 3.37
CA ILE A 266 -13.74 -18.07 3.89
C ILE A 266 -14.17 -19.14 4.90
N LYS A 267 -14.28 -18.77 6.18
CA LYS A 267 -15.03 -19.60 7.12
C LYS A 267 -16.51 -19.37 6.80
N PRO A 268 -17.27 -20.42 6.40
CA PRO A 268 -18.71 -20.26 6.25
C PRO A 268 -19.27 -19.78 7.58
N ILE A 269 -20.20 -18.83 7.52
CA ILE A 269 -21.07 -18.56 8.67
C ILE A 269 -21.74 -19.90 8.93
N LEU A 270 -21.54 -20.47 10.12
CA LEU A 270 -22.31 -21.64 10.54
C LEU A 270 -23.77 -21.29 10.30
N GLU A 271 -24.46 -22.03 9.45
CA GLU A 271 -25.90 -21.83 9.27
C GLU A 271 -26.49 -21.85 10.68
N PHE A 272 -27.02 -20.69 11.10
CA PHE A 272 -27.88 -20.67 12.28
C PHE A 272 -28.93 -21.71 11.95
N GLY A 273 -29.06 -22.75 12.79
CA GLY A 273 -30.08 -23.78 12.58
C GLY A 273 -31.43 -23.12 12.33
N ASP A 274 -32.35 -23.84 11.69
CA ASP A 274 -33.71 -23.42 11.34
C ASP A 274 -34.62 -23.07 12.56
N ILE A 275 -34.08 -22.42 13.59
CA ILE A 275 -34.81 -21.82 14.69
C ILE A 275 -35.45 -20.56 14.12
N LYS A 276 -36.63 -20.74 13.54
CA LYS A 276 -37.57 -19.64 13.32
C LYS A 276 -38.13 -19.26 14.68
N PHE A 277 -37.70 -18.11 15.18
CA PHE A 277 -38.36 -17.49 16.32
C PHE A 277 -39.82 -17.16 15.95
N SER A 278 -40.75 -17.62 16.79
CA SER A 278 -42.13 -17.20 16.71
C SER A 278 -42.27 -15.74 17.13
N PRO A 279 -43.37 -15.05 16.76
CA PRO A 279 -43.66 -13.70 17.25
C PRO A 279 -43.62 -13.58 18.79
N GLU A 280 -43.98 -14.65 19.51
CA GLU A 280 -43.89 -14.71 20.98
C GLU A 280 -42.44 -14.76 21.46
N ASP A 281 -41.56 -15.45 20.77
CA ASP A 281 -40.13 -15.49 21.12
C ASP A 281 -39.48 -14.11 21.00
N TYR A 282 -39.88 -13.32 19.99
CA TYR A 282 -39.42 -11.94 19.85
C TYR A 282 -39.97 -11.01 20.96
N GLN A 283 -41.22 -11.20 21.38
CA GLN A 283 -41.78 -10.45 22.51
C GLN A 283 -41.07 -10.80 23.83
N ASN A 284 -40.78 -12.08 24.05
CA ASN A 284 -40.04 -12.54 25.22
C ASN A 284 -38.61 -11.98 25.23
N LEU A 285 -37.91 -12.00 24.08
CA LEU A 285 -36.59 -11.39 23.94
C LEU A 285 -36.61 -9.87 24.19
N SER A 286 -37.61 -9.14 23.67
CA SER A 286 -37.80 -7.71 23.94
C SER A 286 -37.98 -7.45 25.43
N THR A 287 -38.84 -8.25 26.07
CA THR A 287 -39.13 -8.15 27.51
C THR A 287 -37.88 -8.41 28.35
N ILE A 288 -37.06 -9.39 27.98
CA ILE A 288 -35.81 -9.72 28.68
C ILE A 288 -34.78 -8.58 28.52
N LEU A 289 -34.58 -8.08 27.30
CA LEU A 289 -33.66 -6.98 27.01
C LEU A 289 -34.08 -5.67 27.70
N GLU A 290 -35.38 -5.44 27.84
CA GLU A 290 -35.91 -4.28 28.58
C GLU A 290 -35.84 -4.49 30.10
N SER A 291 -35.97 -5.73 30.60
CA SER A 291 -35.85 -6.03 32.03
C SER A 291 -34.41 -5.95 32.57
N ASP A 292 -33.40 -6.22 31.73
CA ASP A 292 -31.97 -6.03 32.09
C ASP A 292 -31.55 -4.55 32.16
N THR A 293 -32.48 -3.61 31.93
CA THR A 293 -32.24 -2.17 32.15
C THR A 293 -32.72 -1.63 33.50
N LEU A 294 -33.19 -2.50 34.40
CA LEU A 294 -33.58 -2.15 35.76
C LEU A 294 -33.14 -3.23 36.77
N ASP A 295 -31.83 -3.26 37.07
CA ASP A 295 -31.25 -3.21 38.43
C ASP A 295 -29.71 -3.23 38.40
#